data_AF-A0AAW8B794-F1
#
_entry.id   AF-A0AAW8B794-F1
#
_cell.length_a   1.000
_cell.length_b   1.000
_cell.length_c   1.000
_cell.angle_alpha   90.00
_cell.angle_beta   90.00
_cell.angle_gamma   90.00
#
_symmetry.space_group_name_H-M   'P 1'
#
loop_
_entity.id
_entity.type
_entity.pdbx_description
1 polymer ?
#
loop_
_entity_poly.entity_id
_entity_poly.type
_entity_poly.pdbx_seq_one_letter_code
_entity_poly.pdbx_strand_id
1 'polypeptide(L)'
;MSQTTYTVEIPPIHYLLLGMETTNFSNENYEIAKEEALSYLSKVLKEAVKKEVIEIWDFENDQSSDLEKITNLDSTINTRENGNINFDRILQCQIRYTFNKYIRKNAVFNQHIHGSAREKLDSYGFLALTGSQSERHGKSTIFKIKNEEKGGTKNSFSRRKQENYQLNYFDKLKIQEATQIFYDKENYHQKEILNTDSYLEFEKIFLSFQNTFFVTKYLFIPENYRKYSTEIIDLLVQTYSTENKFEFYADVEIDGVHFYVYAHENISCSLTYSKTGKLYIRDFKGVKEVNKHTTFSDIIELPTNDQELENIIEII
;
A
#
# COMPACT_ATOMS: atom_id res chain seq x y z
N MET A 1 -29.05 7.71 -8.22
CA MET A 1 -28.82 6.36 -7.65
C MET A 1 -27.42 6.37 -7.05
N SER A 2 -27.28 6.06 -5.77
CA SER A 2 -25.97 6.04 -5.09
C SER A 2 -25.13 4.89 -5.64
N GLN A 3 -24.06 5.20 -6.35
CA GLN A 3 -23.13 4.20 -6.86
C GLN A 3 -22.34 3.65 -5.67
N THR A 4 -22.46 2.34 -5.44
CA THR A 4 -21.72 1.65 -4.37
C THR A 4 -20.50 0.99 -5.00
N THR A 5 -19.32 1.34 -4.52
CA THR A 5 -18.05 0.73 -4.93
C THR A 5 -17.62 -0.27 -3.86
N TYR A 6 -17.37 -1.50 -4.28
CA TYR A 6 -16.82 -2.56 -3.44
C TYR A 6 -15.31 -2.65 -3.64
N THR A 7 -14.55 -2.70 -2.56
CA THR A 7 -13.10 -2.82 -2.61
C THR A 7 -12.68 -4.12 -1.95
N VAL A 8 -11.98 -4.98 -2.68
CA VAL A 8 -11.27 -6.12 -2.09
C VAL A 8 -9.89 -5.62 -1.67
N GLU A 9 -9.67 -5.49 -0.36
CA GLU A 9 -8.42 -4.99 0.21
C GLU A 9 -7.44 -6.14 0.42
N ILE A 10 -6.28 -6.04 -0.25
CA ILE A 10 -5.17 -6.98 -0.14
C ILE A 10 -3.97 -6.23 0.46
N PRO A 11 -3.44 -6.66 1.61
CA PRO A 11 -2.27 -6.02 2.21
C PRO A 11 -1.06 -6.08 1.28
N PRO A 12 -0.17 -5.08 1.31
CA PRO A 12 1.00 -5.04 0.42
C PRO A 12 1.89 -6.29 0.50
N ILE A 13 2.03 -6.88 1.69
CA ILE A 13 2.76 -8.14 1.86
C ILE A 13 2.09 -9.32 1.15
N HIS A 14 0.75 -9.34 1.10
CA HIS A 14 0.02 -10.37 0.38
C HIS A 14 0.15 -10.22 -1.13
N TYR A 15 0.22 -8.98 -1.63
CA TYR A 15 0.58 -8.75 -3.03
C TYR A 15 1.93 -9.39 -3.38
N LEU A 16 2.97 -9.20 -2.57
CA LEU A 16 4.30 -9.78 -2.82
C LEU A 16 4.29 -11.33 -2.83
N LEU A 17 3.43 -11.95 -2.05
CA LEU A 17 3.33 -13.41 -1.95
C LEU A 17 2.41 -14.02 -3.02
N LEU A 18 1.34 -13.31 -3.37
CA LEU A 18 0.26 -13.83 -4.19
C LEU A 18 0.27 -13.31 -5.63
N GLY A 19 0.75 -12.08 -5.86
CA GLY A 19 0.70 -11.35 -7.13
C GLY A 19 -0.66 -10.74 -7.44
N MET A 20 -1.50 -10.52 -6.42
CA MET A 20 -2.87 -9.99 -6.56
C MET A 20 -3.01 -8.69 -5.77
N GLU A 21 -3.70 -7.71 -6.35
CA GLU A 21 -3.79 -6.33 -5.83
C GLU A 21 -5.15 -6.01 -5.21
N THR A 22 -5.14 -5.01 -4.33
CA THR A 22 -6.38 -4.33 -3.94
C THR A 22 -7.12 -3.87 -5.21
N THR A 23 -8.38 -4.24 -5.34
CA THR A 23 -9.16 -3.99 -6.56
C THR A 23 -10.53 -3.41 -6.21
N ASN A 24 -10.93 -2.39 -6.95
CA ASN A 24 -12.22 -1.71 -6.84
C ASN A 24 -13.20 -2.25 -7.90
N PHE A 25 -14.43 -2.53 -7.48
CA PHE A 25 -15.52 -3.04 -8.29
C PHE A 25 -16.70 -2.10 -8.20
N SER A 26 -17.13 -1.56 -9.34
CA SER A 26 -18.26 -0.64 -9.43
C SER A 26 -19.11 -0.99 -10.65
N ASN A 27 -20.42 -1.11 -10.45
CA ASN A 27 -21.38 -1.44 -11.49
C ASN A 27 -22.67 -0.64 -11.24
N GLU A 28 -23.47 -0.39 -12.28
CA GLU A 28 -24.79 0.24 -12.15
C GLU A 28 -25.71 -0.59 -11.24
N ASN A 29 -25.59 -1.92 -11.31
CA ASN A 29 -26.23 -2.83 -10.36
C ASN A 29 -25.26 -3.22 -9.24
N TYR A 30 -25.56 -2.76 -8.03
CA TYR A 30 -24.71 -2.99 -6.87
C TYR A 30 -24.56 -4.48 -6.50
N GLU A 31 -25.54 -5.34 -6.79
CA GLU A 31 -25.43 -6.79 -6.56
C GLU A 31 -24.41 -7.43 -7.51
N ILE A 32 -24.31 -6.95 -8.75
CA ILE A 32 -23.32 -7.43 -9.71
C ILE A 32 -21.90 -7.05 -9.25
N ALA A 33 -21.69 -5.78 -8.88
CA ALA A 33 -20.40 -5.33 -8.35
C ALA A 33 -19.97 -6.11 -7.11
N LYS A 34 -20.94 -6.45 -6.24
CA LYS A 34 -20.71 -7.27 -5.05
C LYS A 34 -20.30 -8.70 -5.42
N GLU A 35 -21.00 -9.35 -6.35
CA GLU A 35 -20.67 -10.71 -6.79
C GLU A 35 -19.30 -10.78 -7.49
N GLU A 36 -18.95 -9.78 -8.30
CA GLU A 36 -17.62 -9.68 -8.91
C GLU A 36 -16.52 -9.55 -7.85
N ALA A 37 -16.73 -8.70 -6.84
CA ALA A 37 -15.81 -8.54 -5.72
C ALA A 37 -15.69 -9.83 -4.89
N LEU A 38 -16.79 -10.52 -4.63
CA LEU A 38 -16.81 -11.82 -3.94
C LEU A 38 -16.09 -12.91 -4.73
N SER A 39 -16.24 -12.92 -6.05
CA SER A 39 -15.54 -13.85 -6.94
C SER A 39 -14.04 -13.59 -6.93
N TYR A 40 -13.63 -12.31 -7.01
CA TYR A 40 -12.22 -11.94 -6.90
C TYR A 40 -11.62 -12.32 -5.55
N LEU A 41 -12.30 -12.02 -4.45
CA LEU A 41 -11.83 -12.40 -3.12
C LEU A 41 -11.80 -13.92 -2.92
N SER A 42 -12.75 -14.66 -3.52
CA SER A 42 -12.72 -16.12 -3.53
C SER A 42 -11.46 -16.64 -4.22
N LYS A 43 -11.14 -16.10 -5.39
CA LYS A 43 -9.90 -16.42 -6.11
C LYS A 43 -8.66 -16.10 -5.27
N VAL A 44 -8.63 -14.93 -4.62
CA VAL A 44 -7.52 -14.52 -3.77
C VAL A 44 -7.29 -15.51 -2.63
N LEU A 45 -8.36 -15.93 -1.94
CA LEU A 45 -8.29 -16.85 -0.82
C LEU A 45 -7.87 -18.27 -1.25
N LYS A 46 -8.37 -18.78 -2.37
CA LYS A 46 -7.96 -20.08 -2.92
C LYS A 46 -6.46 -20.12 -3.21
N GLU A 47 -5.94 -19.10 -3.87
CA GLU A 47 -4.50 -19.01 -4.16
C GLU A 47 -3.67 -18.79 -2.89
N ALA A 48 -4.19 -18.06 -1.90
CA ALA A 48 -3.50 -17.88 -0.61
C ALA A 48 -3.37 -19.18 0.19
N VAL A 49 -4.40 -20.03 0.21
CA VAL A 49 -4.33 -21.38 0.82
C VAL A 49 -3.38 -22.28 0.05
N LYS A 50 -3.46 -22.29 -1.28
CA LYS A 50 -2.59 -23.10 -2.15
C LYS A 50 -1.11 -22.75 -2.02
N LYS A 51 -0.77 -21.46 -1.86
CA LYS A 51 0.60 -20.99 -1.64
C LYS A 51 1.04 -21.04 -0.18
N GLU A 52 0.21 -21.60 0.71
CA GLU A 52 0.48 -21.67 2.16
C GLU A 52 0.79 -20.30 2.78
N VAL A 53 0.11 -19.25 2.31
CA VAL A 53 0.14 -17.90 2.90
C VAL A 53 -0.94 -17.75 3.97
N ILE A 54 -2.04 -18.49 3.81
CA ILE A 54 -3.13 -18.60 4.78
C ILE A 54 -3.38 -20.08 5.05
N GLU A 55 -3.56 -20.41 6.31
CA GLU A 55 -4.08 -21.70 6.75
C GLU A 55 -5.44 -21.50 7.39
N ILE A 56 -6.39 -22.33 6.99
CA ILE A 56 -7.75 -22.32 7.50
C ILE A 56 -7.98 -23.65 8.19
N TRP A 57 -8.47 -23.60 9.41
CA TRP A 57 -8.72 -24.75 10.27
C TRP A 57 -10.19 -24.72 10.67
N ASP A 58 -10.87 -25.83 10.48
CA ASP A 58 -12.29 -26.00 10.79
C ASP A 58 -12.48 -27.25 11.65
N PHE A 59 -13.58 -27.33 12.38
CA PHE A 59 -13.92 -28.55 13.09
C PHE A 59 -14.38 -29.62 12.10
N GLU A 60 -13.93 -30.85 12.29
CA GLU A 60 -14.29 -31.98 11.42
C GLU A 60 -15.81 -32.20 11.35
N ASN A 61 -16.52 -31.90 12.45
CA ASN A 61 -17.98 -31.86 12.55
C ASN A 61 -18.42 -31.08 13.82
N ASP A 62 -19.72 -30.78 13.94
CA ASP A 62 -20.32 -30.02 15.07
C ASP A 62 -20.10 -30.66 16.46
N GLN A 63 -19.60 -31.90 16.52
CA GLN A 63 -19.34 -32.66 17.74
C GLN A 63 -17.85 -32.91 18.01
N SER A 64 -16.96 -32.51 17.09
CA SER A 64 -15.52 -32.73 17.21
C SER A 64 -14.86 -31.58 17.97
N SER A 65 -13.93 -31.90 18.87
CA SER A 65 -13.04 -30.92 19.50
C SER A 65 -11.80 -30.63 18.68
N ASP A 66 -11.55 -31.42 17.63
CA ASP A 66 -10.31 -31.42 16.88
C ASP A 66 -10.45 -30.59 15.61
N LEU A 67 -9.49 -29.70 15.41
CA LEU A 67 -9.40 -28.84 14.24
C LEU A 67 -8.63 -29.55 13.13
N GLU A 68 -9.22 -29.61 11.94
CA GLU A 68 -8.58 -30.12 10.74
C GLU A 68 -8.23 -28.97 9.80
N LYS A 69 -7.04 -29.04 9.19
CA LYS A 69 -6.61 -28.05 8.19
C LYS A 69 -7.40 -28.25 6.90
N ILE A 70 -8.11 -27.22 6.47
CA ILE A 70 -8.72 -27.19 5.15
C ILE A 70 -7.59 -27.05 4.11
N THR A 71 -7.37 -28.12 3.35
CA THR A 71 -6.39 -28.16 2.27
C THR A 71 -7.01 -27.85 0.90
N ASN A 72 -8.33 -27.98 0.77
CA ASN A 72 -9.05 -27.73 -0.48
C ASN A 72 -10.37 -26.96 -0.26
N LEU A 73 -10.39 -25.72 -0.74
CA LEU A 73 -11.54 -24.83 -0.69
C LEU A 73 -12.59 -25.09 -1.78
N ASP A 74 -12.27 -25.89 -2.82
CA ASP A 74 -13.21 -26.26 -3.89
C ASP A 74 -14.20 -27.35 -3.46
N SER A 75 -14.13 -27.82 -2.21
CA SER A 75 -15.13 -28.71 -1.64
C SER A 75 -16.51 -28.04 -1.59
N THR A 76 -17.58 -28.80 -1.87
CA THR A 76 -18.97 -28.32 -1.88
C THR A 76 -19.42 -27.68 -0.58
N ILE A 77 -18.74 -28.03 0.51
CA ILE A 77 -18.98 -27.49 1.84
C ILE A 77 -18.45 -26.05 2.00
N ASN A 78 -17.36 -25.73 1.30
CA ASN A 78 -16.67 -24.44 1.36
C ASN A 78 -16.96 -23.54 0.15
N THR A 79 -17.73 -24.03 -0.82
CA THR A 79 -18.06 -23.35 -2.08
C THR A 79 -19.57 -23.34 -2.29
N ARG A 80 -20.14 -22.18 -2.61
CA ARG A 80 -21.55 -21.98 -2.98
C ARG A 80 -21.82 -22.52 -4.38
N GLU A 81 -23.09 -22.68 -4.74
CA GLU A 81 -23.50 -23.20 -6.06
C GLU A 81 -22.97 -22.36 -7.25
N ASN A 82 -22.74 -21.06 -7.05
CA ASN A 82 -22.14 -20.17 -8.04
C ASN A 82 -20.60 -20.26 -8.15
N GLY A 83 -19.96 -21.19 -7.43
CA GLY A 83 -18.51 -21.40 -7.44
C GLY A 83 -17.71 -20.46 -6.54
N ASN A 84 -18.35 -19.48 -5.90
CA ASN A 84 -17.73 -18.60 -4.92
C ASN A 84 -17.57 -19.30 -3.57
N ILE A 85 -16.56 -18.90 -2.80
CA ILE A 85 -16.38 -19.44 -1.45
C ILE A 85 -17.58 -19.07 -0.58
N ASN A 86 -17.99 -20.02 0.27
CA ASN A 86 -18.98 -19.76 1.31
C ASN A 86 -18.34 -18.97 2.47
N PHE A 87 -18.25 -17.66 2.32
CA PHE A 87 -17.61 -16.79 3.31
C PHE A 87 -18.26 -16.85 4.70
N ASP A 88 -19.56 -17.15 4.81
CA ASP A 88 -20.23 -17.28 6.11
C ASP A 88 -19.66 -18.45 6.93
N ARG A 89 -19.24 -19.53 6.25
CA ARG A 89 -18.54 -20.66 6.87
C ARG A 89 -17.09 -20.30 7.17
N ILE A 90 -16.37 -19.70 6.22
CA ILE A 90 -14.96 -19.34 6.40
C ILE A 90 -14.77 -18.37 7.57
N LEU A 91 -15.70 -17.46 7.81
CA LEU A 91 -15.64 -16.53 8.94
C LEU A 91 -15.85 -17.23 10.30
N GLN A 92 -16.25 -18.49 10.34
CA GLN A 92 -16.37 -19.30 11.55
C GLN A 92 -15.13 -20.18 11.79
N CYS A 93 -14.28 -20.34 10.77
CA CYS A 93 -13.05 -21.11 10.85
C CYS A 93 -11.97 -20.36 11.63
N GLN A 94 -11.02 -21.11 12.20
CA GLN A 94 -9.78 -20.53 12.70
C GLN A 94 -8.85 -20.24 11.53
N ILE A 95 -8.40 -18.99 11.42
CA ILE A 95 -7.56 -18.51 10.32
C ILE A 95 -6.18 -18.12 10.86
N ARG A 96 -5.13 -18.62 10.21
CA ARG A 96 -3.74 -18.30 10.53
C ARG A 96 -2.99 -17.84 9.28
N TYR A 97 -2.41 -16.65 9.33
CA TYR A 97 -1.52 -16.14 8.31
C TYR A 97 -0.09 -16.64 8.52
N THR A 98 0.49 -17.22 7.48
CA THR A 98 1.82 -17.82 7.50
C THR A 98 2.79 -16.97 6.70
N PHE A 99 3.69 -16.30 7.44
CA PHE A 99 4.74 -15.49 6.85
C PHE A 99 6.06 -16.26 6.75
N ASN A 100 6.78 -16.09 5.64
CA ASN A 100 8.09 -16.70 5.44
C ASN A 100 9.15 -16.12 6.42
N LYS A 101 10.32 -16.77 6.51
CA LYS A 101 11.40 -16.38 7.43
C LYS A 101 11.84 -14.92 7.22
N TYR A 102 11.82 -14.43 5.98
CA TYR A 102 12.22 -13.06 5.66
C TYR A 102 11.25 -12.05 6.28
N ILE A 103 9.94 -12.21 6.08
CA ILE A 103 8.90 -11.33 6.64
C ILE A 103 8.91 -11.36 8.17
N ARG A 104 9.07 -12.55 8.78
CA ARG A 104 9.19 -12.66 10.25
C ARG A 104 10.44 -11.95 10.79
N LYS A 105 11.59 -12.14 10.14
CA LYS A 105 12.84 -11.48 10.52
C LYS A 105 12.71 -9.96 10.39
N ASN A 106 12.05 -9.49 9.33
CA ASN A 106 11.75 -8.07 9.15
C ASN A 106 10.87 -7.51 10.28
N ALA A 107 9.80 -8.21 10.66
CA ALA A 107 8.94 -7.79 11.75
C ALA A 107 9.71 -7.64 13.07
N VAL A 108 10.66 -8.54 13.35
CA VAL A 108 11.54 -8.48 14.54
C VAL A 108 12.51 -7.30 14.48
N PHE A 109 13.18 -7.09 13.34
CA PHE A 109 14.13 -5.98 13.21
C PHE A 109 13.47 -4.60 13.36
N ASN A 110 12.21 -4.48 12.95
CA ASN A 110 11.49 -3.21 12.89
C ASN A 110 10.52 -2.99 14.07
N GLN A 111 10.67 -3.76 15.16
CA GLN A 111 9.83 -3.67 16.35
C GLN A 111 9.84 -2.29 17.04
N HIS A 112 10.87 -1.48 16.77
CA HIS A 112 11.04 -0.17 17.41
C HIS A 112 10.20 0.94 16.77
N ILE A 113 9.68 0.75 15.56
CA ILE A 113 8.97 1.80 14.81
C ILE A 113 7.44 1.66 14.93
N HIS A 114 6.91 0.43 14.98
CA HIS A 114 5.46 0.18 14.87
C HIS A 114 4.87 -0.74 15.95
N GLY A 115 5.59 -0.97 17.06
CA GLY A 115 5.17 -1.90 18.11
C GLY A 115 5.80 -3.28 17.97
N SER A 116 5.34 -4.24 18.78
CA SER A 116 5.97 -5.57 18.85
C SER A 116 5.94 -6.29 17.50
N ALA A 117 6.91 -7.18 17.27
CA ALA A 117 6.97 -7.97 16.04
C ALA A 117 5.68 -8.77 15.78
N ARG A 118 4.99 -9.21 16.84
CA ARG A 118 3.69 -9.91 16.76
C ARG A 118 2.59 -8.98 16.24
N GLU A 119 2.44 -7.80 16.83
CA GLU A 119 1.45 -6.81 16.38
C GLU A 119 1.68 -6.40 14.92
N LYS A 120 2.95 -6.30 14.50
CA LYS A 120 3.30 -6.03 13.11
C LYS A 120 2.90 -7.19 12.18
N LEU A 121 3.21 -8.44 12.54
CA LEU A 121 2.76 -9.60 11.76
C LEU A 121 1.24 -9.72 11.70
N ASP A 122 0.53 -9.41 12.78
CA ASP A 122 -0.93 -9.41 12.82
C ASP A 122 -1.52 -8.32 11.92
N SER A 123 -0.87 -7.15 11.82
CA SER A 123 -1.28 -6.09 10.89
C SER A 123 -1.17 -6.49 9.42
N TYR A 124 -0.23 -7.37 9.08
CA TYR A 124 -0.07 -7.89 7.73
C TYR A 124 -1.12 -8.95 7.37
N GLY A 125 -1.64 -9.67 8.36
CA GLY A 125 -2.52 -10.81 8.18
C GLY A 125 -4.00 -10.45 8.09
N PHE A 126 -4.41 -9.85 6.96
CA PHE A 126 -5.84 -9.72 6.66
C PHE A 126 -6.18 -9.76 5.18
N LEU A 127 -7.43 -10.08 4.85
CA LEU A 127 -8.10 -9.81 3.58
C LEU A 127 -9.47 -9.24 3.91
N ALA A 128 -9.91 -8.19 3.22
CA ALA A 128 -11.21 -7.58 3.53
C ALA A 128 -12.00 -7.25 2.27
N LEU A 129 -13.32 -7.29 2.42
CA LEU A 129 -14.24 -6.67 1.48
C LEU A 129 -14.85 -5.45 2.16
N THR A 130 -14.67 -4.28 1.57
CA THR A 130 -15.28 -3.03 2.02
C THR A 130 -16.23 -2.48 0.96
N GLY A 131 -17.29 -1.81 1.41
CA GLY A 131 -18.23 -1.10 0.57
C GLY A 131 -18.15 0.40 0.86
N SER A 132 -18.18 1.21 -0.18
CA SER A 132 -18.23 2.68 -0.07
C SER A 132 -19.38 3.20 -0.91
N GLN A 133 -20.13 4.15 -0.36
CA GLN A 133 -21.20 4.83 -1.09
C GLN A 133 -20.74 6.25 -1.41
N SER A 134 -20.92 6.70 -2.64
CA SER A 134 -20.50 8.03 -3.09
C SER A 134 -21.03 9.19 -2.22
N GLU A 135 -22.18 9.02 -1.57
CA GLU A 135 -22.81 10.04 -0.72
C GLU A 135 -22.38 9.98 0.76
N ARG A 136 -21.65 8.93 1.18
CA ARG A 136 -21.15 8.78 2.55
C ARG A 136 -19.63 8.63 2.50
N HIS A 137 -18.90 9.59 3.06
CA HIS A 137 -17.42 9.58 3.16
C HIS A 137 -16.84 8.44 4.04
N GLY A 138 -17.61 7.38 4.32
CA GLY A 138 -17.20 6.24 5.14
C GLY A 138 -17.16 4.94 4.33
N LYS A 139 -16.03 4.24 4.37
CA LYS A 139 -15.92 2.83 3.96
C LYS A 139 -16.52 1.95 5.07
N SER A 140 -17.48 1.10 4.73
CA SER A 140 -18.02 0.08 5.64
C SER A 140 -17.40 -1.28 5.33
N THR A 141 -16.79 -1.93 6.32
CA THR A 141 -16.31 -3.31 6.17
C THR A 141 -17.49 -4.27 6.13
N ILE A 142 -17.59 -5.06 5.06
CA ILE A 142 -18.63 -6.08 4.88
C ILE A 142 -18.18 -7.36 5.60
N PHE A 143 -16.95 -7.79 5.35
CA PHE A 143 -16.29 -8.81 6.14
C PHE A 143 -14.77 -8.68 6.06
N LYS A 144 -14.10 -9.21 7.08
CA LYS A 144 -12.63 -9.18 7.21
C LYS A 144 -12.13 -10.52 7.73
N ILE A 145 -11.35 -11.19 6.90
CA ILE A 145 -10.60 -12.40 7.21
C ILE A 145 -9.29 -11.93 7.85
N LYS A 146 -9.03 -12.30 9.10
CA LYS A 146 -7.82 -11.91 9.85
C LYS A 146 -7.40 -13.05 10.77
N ASN A 147 -6.19 -12.99 11.34
CA ASN A 147 -5.84 -13.88 12.45
C ASN A 147 -6.91 -13.78 13.55
N GLU A 148 -7.62 -14.87 13.82
CA GLU A 148 -8.47 -14.97 15.01
C GLU A 148 -7.63 -15.44 16.19
N GLU A 149 -7.37 -14.55 17.13
CA GLU A 149 -7.20 -14.95 18.52
C GLU A 149 -8.57 -14.86 19.18
N LYS A 150 -9.21 -16.01 19.45
CA LYS A 150 -10.29 -16.08 20.46
C LYS A 150 -9.65 -15.77 21.82
N GLY A 151 -9.53 -14.48 22.14
CA GLY A 151 -8.99 -14.02 23.41
C GLY A 151 -8.36 -12.64 23.34
N GLY A 152 -9.15 -11.61 23.64
CA GLY A 152 -8.63 -10.29 23.98
C GLY A 152 -9.20 -9.17 23.13
N THR A 153 -10.34 -8.64 23.55
CA THR A 153 -10.69 -7.23 23.31
C THR A 153 -9.60 -6.35 23.90
N LYS A 154 -8.56 -6.06 23.12
CA LYS A 154 -7.79 -4.84 23.31
C LYS A 154 -8.45 -3.74 22.49
N ASN A 155 -9.34 -3.01 23.15
CA ASN A 155 -9.63 -1.64 22.77
C ASN A 155 -8.29 -0.90 22.73
N SER A 156 -7.76 -0.65 21.54
CA SER A 156 -6.72 0.35 21.38
C SER A 156 -7.37 1.70 21.58
N PHE A 157 -7.19 2.25 22.79
CA PHE A 157 -7.41 3.64 23.09
C PHE A 157 -6.57 4.48 22.10
N SER A 158 -7.20 4.97 21.04
CA SER A 158 -6.67 6.10 20.29
C SER A 158 -6.96 7.36 21.10
N ARG A 159 -6.00 7.75 21.95
CA ARG A 159 -5.96 9.11 22.49
C ARG A 159 -5.84 10.05 21.29
N ARG A 160 -6.95 10.66 20.87
CA ARG A 160 -6.91 11.92 20.12
C ARG A 160 -6.38 12.98 21.08
N LYS A 161 -5.08 13.24 21.02
CA LYS A 161 -4.54 14.52 21.47
C LYS A 161 -4.91 15.55 20.40
N GLN A 162 -5.99 16.30 20.62
CA GLN A 162 -6.04 17.66 20.09
C GLN A 162 -5.09 18.48 20.97
N GLU A 163 -3.82 18.51 20.58
CA GLU A 163 -2.91 19.53 21.10
C GLU A 163 -2.98 20.70 20.12
N ASN A 164 -3.57 21.81 20.58
CA ASN A 164 -3.38 23.11 19.93
C ASN A 164 -1.90 23.49 20.07
N TYR A 165 -1.05 22.96 19.19
CA TYR A 165 0.30 23.46 19.03
C TYR A 165 0.22 24.78 18.27
N GLN A 166 0.66 25.86 18.92
CA GLN A 166 1.19 26.97 18.14
C GLN A 166 2.38 26.41 17.36
N LEU A 167 2.18 26.15 16.06
CA LEU A 167 3.23 25.71 15.14
C LEU A 167 4.44 26.64 15.29
N ASN A 168 5.62 26.05 15.46
CA ASN A 168 6.83 26.83 15.54
C ASN A 168 7.12 27.47 14.16
N TYR A 169 8.05 28.43 14.11
CA TYR A 169 8.37 29.13 12.87
C TYR A 169 8.80 28.19 11.73
N PHE A 170 9.55 27.13 12.04
CA PHE A 170 10.02 26.16 11.04
C PHE A 170 8.88 25.30 10.49
N ASP A 171 7.93 24.86 11.32
CA ASP A 171 6.78 24.08 10.85
C ASP A 171 5.89 24.91 9.92
N LYS A 172 5.73 26.21 10.21
CA LYS A 172 5.04 27.14 9.31
C LYS A 172 5.75 27.30 7.97
N LEU A 173 7.08 27.38 7.98
CA LEU A 173 7.87 27.42 6.75
C LEU A 173 7.71 26.13 5.93
N LYS A 174 7.73 24.97 6.58
CA LYS A 174 7.50 23.68 5.91
C LYS A 174 6.13 23.61 5.24
N ILE A 175 5.09 24.04 5.95
CA ILE A 175 3.73 24.11 5.40
C ILE A 175 3.68 25.06 4.19
N GLN A 176 4.33 26.23 4.28
CA GLN A 176 4.40 27.18 3.17
C GLN A 176 5.14 26.59 1.95
N GLU A 177 6.30 25.95 2.16
CA GLU A 177 7.07 25.29 1.11
C GLU A 177 6.25 24.19 0.44
N ALA A 178 5.66 23.27 1.23
CA ALA A 178 4.82 22.20 0.70
C ALA A 178 3.61 22.74 -0.08
N THR A 179 2.98 23.81 0.40
CA THR A 179 1.84 24.45 -0.29
C THR A 179 2.29 25.07 -1.62
N GLN A 180 3.44 25.75 -1.65
CA GLN A 180 4.00 26.33 -2.87
C GLN A 180 4.32 25.24 -3.90
N ILE A 181 4.98 24.16 -3.48
CA ILE A 181 5.29 23.01 -4.32
C ILE A 181 4.01 22.38 -4.86
N PHE A 182 2.96 22.26 -4.04
CA PHE A 182 1.67 21.72 -4.48
C PHE A 182 1.04 22.52 -5.63
N TYR A 183 1.07 23.85 -5.58
CA TYR A 183 0.49 24.69 -6.64
C TYR A 183 1.39 24.86 -7.87
N ASP A 184 2.66 24.50 -7.79
CA ASP A 184 3.57 24.49 -8.93
C ASP A 184 3.21 23.35 -9.90
N LYS A 185 2.41 23.66 -10.92
CA LYS A 185 1.85 22.66 -11.86
C LYS A 185 2.88 22.07 -12.82
N GLU A 186 4.05 22.68 -12.96
CA GLU A 186 5.09 22.22 -13.89
C GLU A 186 6.17 21.39 -13.18
N ASN A 187 6.12 21.29 -11.86
CA ASN A 187 7.12 20.62 -11.04
C ASN A 187 6.83 19.13 -10.80
N TYR A 188 6.66 18.38 -11.88
CA TYR A 188 6.49 16.92 -11.81
C TYR A 188 7.77 16.21 -11.33
N HIS A 189 8.93 16.86 -11.45
CA HIS A 189 10.20 16.31 -11.00
C HIS A 189 10.30 16.22 -9.47
N GLN A 190 9.80 17.23 -8.74
CA GLN A 190 9.91 17.30 -7.27
C GLN A 190 8.61 16.90 -6.55
N LYS A 191 7.48 16.73 -7.24
CA LYS A 191 6.19 16.46 -6.59
C LYS A 191 5.43 15.31 -7.22
N GLU A 192 4.85 14.47 -6.37
CA GLU A 192 3.80 13.51 -6.72
C GLU A 192 2.60 13.65 -5.78
N ILE A 193 1.39 13.54 -6.32
CA ILE A 193 0.15 13.47 -5.52
C ILE A 193 -0.43 12.08 -5.66
N LEU A 194 -0.53 11.37 -4.55
CA LEU A 194 -1.07 10.04 -4.55
C LEU A 194 -2.58 10.07 -4.80
N ASN A 195 -3.01 9.37 -5.85
CA ASN A 195 -4.40 9.21 -6.24
C ASN A 195 -4.88 7.75 -6.24
N THR A 196 -4.08 6.82 -5.71
CA THR A 196 -4.28 5.38 -5.85
C THR A 196 -3.87 4.60 -4.59
N ASP A 197 -4.50 3.45 -4.39
CA ASP A 197 -4.16 2.41 -3.42
C ASP A 197 -3.52 1.17 -4.08
N SER A 198 -3.02 1.30 -5.32
CA SER A 198 -2.22 0.25 -5.96
C SER A 198 -0.79 0.24 -5.43
N TYR A 199 -0.33 -0.92 -4.96
CA TYR A 199 1.06 -1.13 -4.58
C TYR A 199 2.01 -0.90 -5.77
N LEU A 200 1.67 -1.37 -6.98
CA LEU A 200 2.52 -1.18 -8.15
C LEU A 200 2.71 0.29 -8.50
N GLU A 201 1.65 1.09 -8.45
CA GLU A 201 1.77 2.53 -8.69
C GLU A 201 2.63 3.21 -7.61
N PHE A 202 2.48 2.79 -6.36
CA PHE A 202 3.37 3.24 -5.28
C PHE A 202 4.83 2.84 -5.49
N GLU A 203 5.08 1.60 -5.89
CA GLU A 203 6.42 1.08 -6.16
C GLU A 203 7.07 1.86 -7.32
N LYS A 204 6.30 2.16 -8.38
CA LYS A 204 6.74 3.02 -9.47
C LYS A 204 7.14 4.41 -8.99
N ILE A 205 6.27 5.07 -8.22
CA ILE A 205 6.53 6.40 -7.66
C ILE A 205 7.78 6.36 -6.78
N PHE A 206 7.86 5.40 -5.86
CA PHE A 206 8.99 5.23 -4.96
C PHE A 206 10.31 5.02 -5.70
N LEU A 207 10.35 4.09 -6.66
CA LEU A 207 11.55 3.81 -7.44
C LEU A 207 11.92 5.00 -8.33
N SER A 208 10.94 5.70 -8.90
CA SER A 208 11.18 6.94 -9.65
C SER A 208 11.81 8.02 -8.76
N PHE A 209 11.37 8.13 -7.51
CA PHE A 209 11.93 9.06 -6.53
C PHE A 209 13.38 8.72 -6.21
N GLN A 210 13.71 7.44 -6.05
CA GLN A 210 15.06 6.94 -5.79
C GLN A 210 15.99 7.14 -7.00
N ASN A 211 15.50 6.92 -8.21
CA ASN A 211 16.31 6.94 -9.43
C ASN A 211 16.47 8.32 -10.08
N THR A 212 15.88 9.37 -9.50
CA THR A 212 15.96 10.74 -10.02
C THR A 212 16.85 11.61 -9.13
N PHE A 213 17.78 12.35 -9.70
CA PHE A 213 18.89 12.94 -8.95
C PHE A 213 18.63 14.38 -8.44
N PHE A 214 19.48 14.80 -7.49
CA PHE A 214 19.80 16.20 -7.13
C PHE A 214 18.67 17.12 -6.65
N VAL A 215 17.48 16.61 -6.34
CA VAL A 215 16.44 17.39 -5.66
C VAL A 215 15.66 16.59 -4.62
N THR A 216 15.28 17.26 -3.53
CA THR A 216 14.29 16.79 -2.55
C THR A 216 12.93 16.65 -3.23
N LYS A 217 12.30 15.49 -3.08
CA LYS A 217 11.02 15.18 -3.71
C LYS A 217 9.96 15.01 -2.65
N TYR A 218 8.74 15.43 -2.98
CA TYR A 218 7.62 15.53 -2.06
C TYR A 218 6.47 14.67 -2.55
N LEU A 219 6.07 13.70 -1.74
CA LEU A 219 4.91 12.86 -1.98
C LEU A 219 3.76 13.34 -1.09
N PHE A 220 2.67 13.79 -1.73
CA PHE A 220 1.45 14.24 -1.07
C PHE A 220 0.48 13.08 -0.96
N ILE A 221 0.17 12.67 0.27
CA ILE A 221 -0.75 11.57 0.56
C ILE A 221 -2.02 12.11 1.20
N PRO A 222 -3.16 12.07 0.49
CA PRO A 222 -4.45 12.41 1.08
C PRO A 222 -4.78 11.56 2.32
N GLU A 223 -5.49 12.14 3.31
CA GLU A 223 -5.88 11.47 4.56
C GLU A 223 -6.53 10.09 4.34
N ASN A 224 -7.37 9.96 3.31
CA ASN A 224 -8.06 8.71 2.99
C ASN A 224 -7.11 7.57 2.57
N TYR A 225 -5.88 7.88 2.15
CA TYR A 225 -4.87 6.89 1.79
C TYR A 225 -3.79 6.71 2.87
N ARG A 226 -3.63 7.69 3.78
CA ARG A 226 -2.54 7.77 4.78
C ARG A 226 -2.14 6.43 5.36
N LYS A 227 -3.07 5.71 5.99
CA LYS A 227 -2.76 4.46 6.72
C LYS A 227 -2.12 3.43 5.80
N TYR A 228 -2.71 3.20 4.63
CA TYR A 228 -2.22 2.24 3.66
C TYR A 228 -0.89 2.68 3.04
N SER A 229 -0.75 3.97 2.74
CA SER A 229 0.47 4.54 2.18
C SER A 229 1.67 4.46 3.11
N THR A 230 1.48 4.68 4.42
CA THR A 230 2.56 4.51 5.41
C THR A 230 3.04 3.06 5.42
N GLU A 231 2.12 2.08 5.45
CA GLU A 231 2.47 0.66 5.42
C GLU A 231 3.24 0.27 4.14
N ILE A 232 2.89 0.85 2.98
CA ILE A 232 3.60 0.63 1.71
C ILE A 232 4.99 1.27 1.74
N ILE A 233 5.11 2.53 2.15
CA ILE A 233 6.41 3.23 2.20
C ILE A 233 7.40 2.44 3.04
N ASP A 234 6.99 1.98 4.22
CA ASP A 234 7.83 1.16 5.09
C ASP A 234 8.27 -0.14 4.39
N LEU A 235 7.35 -0.80 3.68
CA LEU A 235 7.65 -2.02 2.93
C LEU A 235 8.63 -1.77 1.77
N LEU A 236 8.48 -0.66 1.03
CA LEU A 236 9.33 -0.32 -0.10
C LEU A 236 10.76 0.03 0.33
N VAL A 237 10.91 0.88 1.36
CA VAL A 237 12.22 1.18 1.98
C VAL A 237 12.94 -0.10 2.39
N GLN A 238 12.21 -1.06 2.96
CA GLN A 238 12.78 -2.36 3.36
C GLN A 238 13.12 -3.27 2.18
N THR A 239 12.29 -3.28 1.14
CA THR A 239 12.43 -4.17 -0.03
C THR A 239 13.64 -3.79 -0.89
N TYR A 240 13.92 -2.49 -0.96
CA TYR A 240 14.96 -1.91 -1.78
C TYR A 240 16.20 -1.48 -0.98
N SER A 241 16.18 -1.64 0.35
CA SER A 241 17.30 -1.34 1.26
C SER A 241 17.93 0.03 0.99
N THR A 242 17.10 1.03 0.76
CA THR A 242 17.56 2.36 0.34
C THR A 242 18.21 3.08 1.51
N GLU A 243 19.37 3.70 1.26
CA GLU A 243 20.00 4.60 2.25
C GLU A 243 19.08 5.80 2.56
N ASN A 244 18.28 6.19 1.57
CA ASN A 244 17.39 7.34 1.62
C ASN A 244 15.94 6.89 1.89
N LYS A 245 15.30 7.48 2.90
CA LYS A 245 13.93 7.16 3.30
C LYS A 245 12.97 8.28 2.90
N PHE A 246 11.68 7.94 2.82
CA PHE A 246 10.64 8.96 2.84
C PHE A 246 10.44 9.36 4.30
N GLU A 247 10.66 10.63 4.60
CA GLU A 247 10.49 11.17 5.94
C GLU A 247 9.25 12.05 5.98
N PHE A 248 8.49 11.97 7.07
CA PHE A 248 7.37 12.86 7.27
C PHE A 248 7.88 14.31 7.31
N TYR A 249 7.33 15.14 6.43
CA TYR A 249 7.76 16.51 6.26
C TYR A 249 6.79 17.49 6.94
N ALA A 250 5.51 17.47 6.53
CA ALA A 250 4.46 18.33 7.06
C ALA A 250 3.06 17.77 6.80
N ASP A 251 2.09 18.24 7.57
CA ASP A 251 0.65 18.10 7.39
C ASP A 251 0.08 19.42 6.84
N VAL A 252 -0.61 19.35 5.70
CA VAL A 252 -1.11 20.54 4.99
C VAL A 252 -2.56 20.34 4.57
N GLU A 253 -3.37 21.40 4.68
CA GLU A 253 -4.71 21.44 4.12
C GLU A 253 -4.70 22.31 2.86
N ILE A 254 -5.07 21.71 1.72
CA ILE A 254 -5.07 22.36 0.42
C ILE A 254 -6.40 22.09 -0.25
N ASP A 255 -7.11 23.15 -0.66
CA ASP A 255 -8.43 23.08 -1.30
C ASP A 255 -9.45 22.21 -0.53
N GLY A 256 -9.38 22.22 0.81
CA GLY A 256 -10.27 21.45 1.70
C GLY A 256 -9.93 19.96 1.81
N VAL A 257 -8.78 19.53 1.28
CA VAL A 257 -8.24 18.18 1.42
C VAL A 257 -7.02 18.20 2.33
N HIS A 258 -7.02 17.32 3.33
CA HIS A 258 -5.89 17.15 4.24
C HIS A 258 -4.87 16.17 3.65
N PHE A 259 -3.60 16.60 3.56
CA PHE A 259 -2.49 15.82 3.03
C PHE A 259 -1.39 15.63 4.07
N TYR A 260 -0.81 14.43 4.10
CA TYR A 260 0.46 14.13 4.74
C TYR A 260 1.55 14.16 3.68
N VAL A 261 2.50 15.06 3.85
CA VAL A 261 3.60 15.28 2.92
C VAL A 261 4.83 14.52 3.43
N TYR A 262 5.40 13.69 2.57
CA TYR A 262 6.66 13.00 2.82
C TYR A 262 7.74 13.55 1.89
N ALA A 263 8.89 13.89 2.45
CA ALA A 263 10.07 14.32 1.71
C ALA A 263 11.00 13.14 1.47
N HIS A 264 11.67 13.15 0.33
CA HIS A 264 12.66 12.15 -0.05
C HIS A 264 13.89 12.83 -0.63
N GLU A 265 14.99 12.76 0.09
CA GLU A 265 16.29 13.33 -0.30
C GLU A 265 17.18 12.24 -0.87
N ASN A 266 17.71 12.46 -2.08
CA ASN A 266 18.65 11.51 -2.67
C ASN A 266 20.09 11.91 -2.39
N ILE A 267 20.78 11.09 -1.61
CA ILE A 267 22.18 11.28 -1.21
C ILE A 267 23.14 10.45 -2.09
N SER A 268 22.66 9.41 -2.79
CA SER A 268 23.51 8.50 -3.57
C SER A 268 22.96 8.17 -4.96
N CYS A 269 23.87 7.80 -5.87
CA CYS A 269 23.63 7.71 -7.31
C CYS A 269 23.49 6.27 -7.85
N SER A 270 22.76 5.40 -7.18
CA SER A 270 22.57 4.02 -7.65
C SER A 270 21.16 3.80 -8.24
N LEU A 271 21.12 3.32 -9.49
CA LEU A 271 19.86 2.92 -10.12
C LEU A 271 19.32 1.64 -9.46
N THR A 272 18.12 1.74 -8.92
CA THR A 272 17.40 0.67 -8.26
C THR A 272 16.30 0.14 -9.17
N TYR A 273 16.38 -1.14 -9.49
CA TYR A 273 15.39 -1.84 -10.31
C TYR A 273 14.31 -2.48 -9.42
N SER A 274 13.08 -2.51 -9.90
CA SER A 274 12.00 -3.27 -9.27
C SER A 274 12.36 -4.77 -9.21
N LYS A 275 11.69 -5.51 -8.33
CA LYS A 275 11.87 -6.99 -8.27
C LYS A 275 11.48 -7.71 -9.56
N THR A 276 10.71 -7.06 -10.43
CA THR A 276 10.37 -7.56 -11.77
C THR A 276 11.39 -7.20 -12.86
N GLY A 277 12.47 -6.50 -12.49
CA GLY A 277 13.54 -6.08 -13.40
C GLY A 277 13.27 -4.79 -14.16
N LYS A 278 12.17 -4.09 -13.86
CA LYS A 278 11.82 -2.80 -14.47
C LYS A 278 12.52 -1.63 -13.77
N LEU A 279 12.91 -0.63 -14.54
CA LEU A 279 13.48 0.63 -14.06
C LEU A 279 12.47 1.76 -14.25
N TYR A 280 12.30 2.58 -13.20
CA TYR A 280 11.39 3.72 -13.19
C TYR A 280 12.18 4.98 -12.86
N ILE A 281 11.96 6.05 -13.61
CA ILE A 281 12.60 7.37 -13.46
C ILE A 281 11.52 8.46 -13.45
N ARG A 282 11.87 9.69 -13.05
CA ARG A 282 11.03 10.89 -13.24
C ARG A 282 11.66 11.85 -14.22
N ASP A 283 10.82 12.39 -15.11
CA ASP A 283 11.12 13.51 -15.99
C ASP A 283 10.11 14.66 -15.77
N PHE A 284 10.15 15.70 -16.62
CA PHE A 284 9.22 16.84 -16.58
C PHE A 284 7.75 16.46 -16.81
N LYS A 285 7.45 15.22 -17.21
CA LYS A 285 6.10 14.69 -17.41
C LYS A 285 5.68 13.75 -16.29
N GLY A 286 6.54 13.51 -15.30
CA GLY A 286 6.28 12.66 -14.14
C GLY A 286 6.96 11.31 -14.23
N VAL A 287 6.31 10.26 -13.72
CA VAL A 287 6.89 8.92 -13.62
C VAL A 287 6.91 8.22 -14.98
N LYS A 288 8.07 7.67 -15.36
CA LYS A 288 8.29 6.97 -16.63
C LYS A 288 8.94 5.60 -16.41
N GLU A 289 8.38 4.58 -17.07
CA GLU A 289 9.02 3.25 -17.19
C GLU A 289 10.07 3.30 -18.31
N VAL A 290 11.32 2.98 -17.96
CA VAL A 290 12.43 2.98 -18.90
C VAL A 290 12.24 1.86 -19.92
N ASN A 291 12.40 2.20 -21.19
CA ASN A 291 12.30 1.28 -22.31
C ASN A 291 13.36 1.60 -23.37
N LYS A 292 13.36 0.84 -24.48
CA LYS A 292 14.32 0.99 -25.59
C LYS A 292 14.33 2.37 -26.28
N HIS A 293 13.33 3.21 -26.02
CA HIS A 293 13.22 4.58 -26.54
C HIS A 293 13.55 5.63 -25.48
N THR A 294 13.86 5.21 -24.25
CA THR A 294 14.31 6.12 -23.19
C THR A 294 15.76 6.48 -23.45
N THR A 295 16.01 7.77 -23.52
CA THR A 295 17.32 8.35 -23.81
C THR A 295 18.02 8.73 -22.51
N PHE A 296 19.33 8.95 -22.57
CA PHE A 296 20.11 9.37 -21.40
C PHE A 296 19.69 10.77 -20.90
N SER A 297 19.24 11.65 -21.79
CA SER A 297 18.71 12.96 -21.41
C SER A 297 17.45 12.83 -20.56
N ASP A 298 16.58 11.85 -20.82
CA ASP A 298 15.42 11.57 -19.96
C ASP A 298 15.79 11.20 -18.51
N ILE A 299 17.03 10.78 -18.26
CA ILE A 299 17.54 10.36 -16.94
C ILE A 299 18.20 11.53 -16.19
N ILE A 300 18.73 12.51 -16.93
CA ILE A 300 19.62 13.57 -16.39
C ILE A 300 19.03 14.97 -16.55
N GLU A 301 17.87 15.10 -17.21
CA GLU A 301 17.11 16.34 -17.40
C GLU A 301 16.62 16.96 -16.05
N LEU A 302 17.59 17.37 -15.25
CA LEU A 302 17.54 18.58 -14.47
C LEU A 302 17.58 19.74 -15.46
N PRO A 303 16.94 20.87 -15.15
CA PRO A 303 17.29 22.13 -15.80
C PRO A 303 18.71 22.51 -15.34
N THR A 304 19.74 21.86 -15.87
CA THR A 304 21.14 22.19 -15.64
C THR A 304 21.50 23.35 -16.54
N ASN A 305 21.52 24.56 -15.99
CA ASN A 305 22.35 25.66 -16.50
C ASN A 305 23.84 25.43 -16.14
N ASP A 306 24.28 24.19 -15.95
CA ASP A 306 25.61 23.87 -15.43
C ASP A 306 26.46 23.17 -16.50
N GLN A 307 27.27 23.99 -17.18
CA GLN A 307 28.10 23.63 -18.33
C GLN A 307 29.15 22.56 -17.99
N GLU A 308 29.54 22.42 -16.72
CA GLU A 308 30.53 21.40 -16.32
C GLU A 308 29.93 19.98 -16.35
N LEU A 309 28.64 19.83 -16.05
CA LEU A 309 27.97 18.53 -16.07
C LEU A 309 27.70 18.06 -17.51
N GLU A 310 27.36 18.97 -18.42
CA GLU A 310 27.21 18.67 -19.86
C GLU A 310 28.51 18.14 -20.47
N ASN A 311 29.66 18.74 -20.11
CA ASN A 311 30.96 18.32 -20.63
C ASN A 311 31.40 16.92 -20.14
N ILE A 312 30.92 16.47 -18.98
CA ILE A 312 31.18 15.10 -18.48
C ILE A 312 30.29 14.08 -19.20
N ILE A 313 29.08 14.48 -19.59
CA ILE A 313 28.11 13.65 -20.29
C ILE A 313 28.52 13.36 -21.74
N GLU A 314 29.14 14.31 -22.45
CA GLU A 314 29.60 14.11 -23.84
C GLU A 314 30.80 13.16 -24.00
N ILE A 315 31.44 12.73 -22.92
CA ILE A 315 32.65 11.87 -22.94
C ILE A 315 32.32 10.36 -22.91
N ILE A 316 31.08 9.96 -22.62
CA ILE A 316 30.64 8.55 -22.55
C ILE A 316 29.99 8.10 -23.87
#